data_AF-A0A0Q8SPC5-F1
#
_entry.id   AF-A0A0Q8SPC5-F1
#
_cell.length_a   1.000
_cell.length_b   1.000
_cell.length_c   1.000
_cell.angle_alpha   90.00
_cell.angle_beta   90.00
_cell.angle_gamma   90.00
#
_symmetry.space_group_name_H-M   'P 1'
#
loop_
_entity.id
_entity.type
_entity.pdbx_description
1 polymer ?
#
loop_
_entity_poly.entity_id
_entity_poly.type
_entity_poly.pdbx_seq_one_letter_code
_entity_poly.pdbx_strand_id
1 'polypeptide(L)'
;MNSLLKTCSAIAAASALLVACGGGNSDDPTPSSEPGVLTVGNATLPGLNGVYGNGALNLTEVDKKNPVGSVPELCTFRFDGANKVGSSETAFGDVRYRPDATGLHQIFVTFAGKEYSNGDPVDTSVARDSNQVRLTSKTLTATDASGNTLQVSGVIPMRPNRPFGC
;
A
#
# COMPACT_ATOMS: atom_id res chain seq x y z
N MET A 1 3.14 -65.96 35.18
CA MET A 1 4.00 -66.40 34.05
C MET A 1 3.34 -65.89 32.77
N ASN A 2 3.89 -65.07 31.89
CA ASN A 2 5.23 -64.53 31.73
C ASN A 2 5.16 -63.16 31.00
N SER A 3 5.96 -62.23 31.50
CA SER A 3 6.82 -61.28 30.77
C SER A 3 6.22 -60.23 29.82
N LEU A 4 6.20 -58.99 30.34
CA LEU A 4 6.28 -57.72 29.61
C LEU A 4 7.63 -57.62 28.87
N LEU A 5 7.60 -57.46 27.55
CA LEU A 5 8.77 -57.03 26.77
C LEU A 5 8.50 -55.67 26.13
N LYS A 6 9.23 -54.70 26.67
CA LYS A 6 9.35 -53.30 26.29
C LYS A 6 10.34 -53.25 25.11
N THR A 7 9.91 -52.76 23.95
CA THR A 7 10.83 -52.46 22.84
C THR A 7 10.54 -51.07 22.30
N CYS A 8 11.49 -50.17 22.54
CA CYS A 8 11.58 -48.84 21.94
C CYS A 8 12.10 -48.98 20.51
N SER A 9 11.46 -48.32 19.54
CA SER A 9 12.11 -47.88 18.30
C SER A 9 11.40 -46.64 17.77
N ALA A 10 12.21 -45.63 17.50
CA ALA A 10 11.84 -44.25 17.25
C ALA A 10 11.74 -43.94 15.74
N ILE A 11 10.87 -42.97 15.43
CA ILE A 11 11.01 -41.86 14.45
C ILE A 11 11.47 -42.17 13.02
N ALA A 12 10.59 -41.85 12.06
CA ALA A 12 10.86 -41.02 10.86
C ALA A 12 9.50 -40.61 10.25
N ALA A 13 8.98 -39.40 10.46
CA ALA A 13 9.37 -38.13 9.82
C ALA A 13 9.34 -38.18 8.29
N ALA A 14 8.18 -37.84 7.70
CA ALA A 14 8.08 -37.17 6.40
C ALA A 14 6.71 -36.49 6.28
N SER A 15 6.42 -35.55 7.20
CA SER A 15 5.45 -34.51 6.91
C SER A 15 6.11 -33.62 5.86
N ALA A 16 5.90 -33.92 4.58
CA ALA A 16 6.16 -32.98 3.50
C ALA A 16 5.18 -31.81 3.69
N LEU A 17 5.53 -30.90 4.59
CA LEU A 17 5.04 -29.53 4.56
C LEU A 17 5.43 -29.01 3.19
N LEU A 18 4.45 -28.97 2.28
CA LEU A 18 4.47 -28.09 1.13
C LEU A 18 4.49 -26.66 1.67
N VAL A 19 5.67 -26.22 2.14
CA VAL A 19 6.00 -24.81 2.25
C VAL A 19 6.20 -24.36 0.81
N ALA A 20 5.09 -24.12 0.12
CA ALA A 20 5.06 -23.25 -1.04
C ALA A 20 5.24 -21.82 -0.53
N CYS A 21 6.47 -21.52 -0.09
CA CYS A 21 6.94 -20.17 0.16
C CYS A 21 7.97 -19.87 -0.92
N GLY A 22 7.80 -18.76 -1.62
CA GLY A 22 8.89 -18.16 -2.39
C GLY A 22 8.67 -18.06 -3.88
N GLY A 23 7.55 -17.50 -4.29
CA GLY A 23 7.42 -16.81 -5.57
C GLY A 23 6.84 -15.43 -5.33
N GLY A 24 7.54 -14.61 -4.54
CA GLY A 24 7.13 -13.23 -4.29
C GLY A 24 7.23 -12.46 -5.60
N ASN A 25 6.10 -12.27 -6.25
CA ASN A 25 6.01 -11.40 -7.41
C ASN A 25 6.14 -9.96 -6.91
N SER A 26 7.05 -9.17 -7.48
CA SER A 26 7.30 -7.78 -7.05
C SER A 26 6.06 -6.87 -7.16
N ASP A 27 5.03 -7.32 -7.88
CA ASP A 27 3.76 -6.61 -8.09
C ASP A 27 2.81 -6.64 -6.87
N ASP A 28 2.99 -7.60 -5.95
CA ASP A 28 2.14 -7.73 -4.77
C ASP A 28 2.76 -6.97 -3.59
N PRO A 29 2.01 -6.06 -2.93
CA PRO A 29 2.50 -5.38 -1.76
C PRO A 29 2.89 -6.36 -0.65
N THR A 30 4.07 -6.16 -0.06
CA THR A 30 4.55 -6.94 1.10
C THR A 30 4.73 -6.03 2.32
N PRO A 31 4.68 -6.56 3.56
CA PRO A 31 4.79 -5.73 4.75
C PRO A 31 6.02 -4.81 4.76
N SER A 32 5.81 -3.56 5.17
CA SER A 32 6.87 -2.59 5.44
C SER A 32 7.26 -2.59 6.92
N SER A 33 8.45 -2.10 7.23
CA SER A 33 8.83 -1.69 8.60
C SER A 33 8.42 -0.25 8.92
N GLU A 34 8.06 0.52 7.89
CA GLU A 34 7.73 1.94 8.02
C GLU A 34 6.23 2.13 8.29
N PRO A 35 5.85 2.93 9.30
CA PRO A 35 4.46 3.25 9.56
C PRO A 35 3.89 4.15 8.46
N GLY A 36 2.65 3.90 8.07
CA GLY A 36 1.88 4.75 7.18
C GLY A 36 0.49 5.00 7.74
N VAL A 37 -0.02 6.21 7.55
CA VAL A 37 -1.34 6.61 8.07
C VAL A 37 -1.99 7.59 7.12
N LEU A 38 -3.28 7.42 6.90
CA LEU A 38 -4.15 8.27 6.11
C LEU A 38 -5.36 8.66 6.95
N THR A 39 -5.59 9.94 7.13
CA THR A 39 -6.81 10.47 7.73
C THR A 39 -7.72 10.96 6.63
N VAL A 40 -8.92 10.38 6.55
CA VAL A 40 -9.99 10.81 5.66
C VAL A 40 -10.91 11.74 6.41
N GLY A 41 -11.11 12.93 5.85
CA GLY A 41 -12.06 13.93 6.34
C GLY A 41 -12.90 14.49 5.22
N ASN A 42 -13.96 15.23 5.58
CA ASN A 42 -14.84 15.91 4.64
C ASN A 42 -15.36 15.01 3.50
N ALA A 43 -15.54 13.71 3.78
CA ALA A 43 -16.06 12.78 2.80
C ALA A 43 -17.56 13.01 2.57
N THR A 44 -17.98 13.03 1.31
CA THR A 44 -19.40 13.06 0.92
C THR A 44 -20.16 11.85 1.48
N LEU A 45 -19.48 10.71 1.60
CA LEU A 45 -19.96 9.51 2.28
C LEU A 45 -19.42 9.51 3.72
N PRO A 46 -20.22 9.86 4.75
CA PRO A 46 -19.71 10.11 6.09
C PRO A 46 -19.05 8.88 6.72
N GLY A 47 -19.49 7.69 6.32
CA GLY A 47 -18.93 6.42 6.73
C GLY A 47 -17.47 6.24 6.34
N LEU A 48 -16.93 7.02 5.38
CA LEU A 48 -15.51 6.94 5.01
C LEU A 48 -14.60 7.79 5.89
N ASN A 49 -15.13 8.73 6.68
CA ASN A 49 -14.30 9.56 7.55
C ASN A 49 -13.63 8.71 8.64
N GLY A 50 -12.40 9.06 8.98
CA GLY A 50 -11.63 8.40 10.04
C GLY A 50 -10.16 8.23 9.71
N VAL A 51 -9.46 7.54 10.61
CA VAL A 51 -8.04 7.22 10.47
C VAL A 51 -7.88 5.82 9.90
N TYR A 52 -7.11 5.70 8.83
CA TYR A 52 -6.72 4.48 8.14
C TYR A 52 -5.22 4.28 8.34
N GLY A 53 -4.85 3.22 9.02
CA GLY A 53 -3.48 2.98 9.47
C GLY A 53 -3.49 2.66 10.95
N ASN A 54 -3.27 1.39 11.26
CA ASN A 54 -3.09 0.86 12.62
C ASN A 54 -1.79 0.04 12.76
N GLY A 55 -0.85 0.23 11.83
CA GLY A 55 0.38 -0.53 11.72
C GLY A 55 1.19 -0.11 10.49
N ALA A 56 2.15 -0.94 10.09
CA ALA A 56 2.87 -0.73 8.85
C ALA A 56 1.99 -1.08 7.64
N LEU A 57 2.15 -0.31 6.56
CA LEU A 57 1.48 -0.62 5.29
C LEU A 57 2.26 -1.70 4.54
N ASN A 58 1.55 -2.49 3.74
CA ASN A 58 2.24 -3.32 2.75
C ASN A 58 2.57 -2.45 1.53
N LEU A 59 3.75 -2.63 0.94
CA LEU A 59 4.26 -1.83 -0.17
C LEU A 59 4.86 -2.74 -1.27
N THR A 60 4.66 -2.37 -2.52
CA THR A 60 5.51 -2.89 -3.63
C THR A 60 6.85 -2.17 -3.64
N GLU A 61 7.77 -2.62 -4.50
CA GLU A 61 8.91 -1.80 -4.91
C GLU A 61 8.44 -0.57 -5.70
N VAL A 62 9.32 0.42 -5.81
CA VAL A 62 9.08 1.57 -6.68
C VAL A 62 9.64 1.25 -8.05
N ASP A 63 8.76 1.12 -9.03
CA ASP A 63 9.16 0.90 -10.43
C ASP A 63 9.25 2.22 -11.18
N LYS A 64 10.24 2.31 -12.07
CA LYS A 64 10.36 3.41 -13.03
C LYS A 64 9.82 2.95 -14.37
N LYS A 65 8.68 3.53 -14.78
CA LYS A 65 8.01 3.23 -16.04
C LYS A 65 8.21 4.39 -17.01
N ASN A 66 8.55 4.06 -18.26
CA ASN A 66 8.64 5.01 -19.36
C ASN A 66 7.52 4.68 -20.37
N PRO A 67 6.30 5.21 -20.18
CA PRO A 67 5.17 4.89 -21.03
C PRO A 67 5.38 5.44 -22.44
N VAL A 68 4.90 4.72 -23.46
CA VAL A 68 4.89 5.24 -24.83
C VAL A 68 3.81 6.32 -24.95
N GLY A 69 4.15 7.49 -25.51
CA GLY A 69 3.21 8.58 -25.78
C GLY A 69 3.62 9.89 -25.11
N SER A 70 2.64 10.71 -24.74
CA SER A 70 2.84 12.01 -24.10
C SER A 70 2.95 11.96 -22.57
N VAL A 71 2.79 10.78 -21.97
CA VAL A 71 2.92 10.60 -20.53
C VAL A 71 4.41 10.63 -20.18
N PRO A 72 4.84 11.48 -19.24
CA PRO A 72 6.24 11.51 -18.82
C PRO A 72 6.65 10.19 -18.17
N GLU A 73 7.95 10.01 -17.97
CA GLU A 73 8.47 8.93 -17.13
C GLU A 73 7.90 9.04 -15.71
N LEU A 74 7.44 7.91 -15.15
CA LEU A 74 6.79 7.85 -13.84
C LEU A 74 7.46 6.82 -12.94
N CYS A 75 7.70 7.21 -11.69
CA CYS A 75 7.90 6.32 -10.57
C CYS A 75 6.52 5.88 -10.04
N THR A 76 6.31 4.58 -9.84
CA THR A 76 5.04 4.02 -9.39
C THR A 76 5.26 2.99 -8.29
N PHE A 77 4.39 2.99 -7.29
CA PHE A 77 4.32 1.95 -6.29
C PHE A 77 2.89 1.83 -5.77
N ARG A 78 2.59 0.69 -5.17
CA ARG A 78 1.29 0.39 -4.57
C ARG A 78 1.43 0.21 -3.07
N PHE A 79 0.38 0.57 -2.35
CA PHE A 79 0.25 0.30 -0.93
C PHE A 79 -1.08 -0.39 -0.64
N ASP A 80 -1.11 -1.23 0.40
CA ASP A 80 -2.34 -1.76 0.96
C ASP A 80 -2.24 -1.92 2.48
N GLY A 81 -3.28 -2.50 3.10
CA GLY A 81 -3.28 -2.80 4.53
C GLY A 81 -3.52 -1.58 5.42
N ALA A 82 -3.97 -0.46 4.85
CA ALA A 82 -4.36 0.71 5.63
C ALA A 82 -5.74 0.48 6.28
N ASN A 83 -5.76 -0.29 7.37
CA ASN A 83 -6.99 -0.64 8.07
C ASN A 83 -7.56 0.58 8.80
N LYS A 84 -8.86 0.77 8.70
CA LYS A 84 -9.57 1.84 9.39
C LYS A 84 -9.70 1.52 10.88
N VAL A 85 -9.36 2.47 11.74
CA VAL A 85 -9.49 2.32 13.19
C VAL A 85 -10.97 2.15 13.56
N GLY A 86 -11.28 1.09 14.31
CA GLY A 86 -12.64 0.79 14.77
C GLY A 86 -13.57 0.22 13.71
N SER A 87 -13.04 -0.23 12.56
CA SER A 87 -13.80 -0.84 11.47
C SER A 87 -12.99 -1.99 10.84
N SER A 88 -13.65 -2.85 10.07
CA SER A 88 -13.00 -3.88 9.24
C SER A 88 -12.67 -3.37 7.83
N GLU A 89 -12.94 -2.11 7.53
CA GLU A 89 -12.61 -1.49 6.25
C GLU A 89 -11.10 -1.30 6.11
N THR A 90 -10.59 -1.53 4.90
CA THR A 90 -9.18 -1.35 4.54
C THR A 90 -9.09 -0.44 3.33
N ALA A 91 -8.05 0.39 3.29
CA ALA A 91 -7.69 1.18 2.14
C ALA A 91 -6.41 0.65 1.48
N PHE A 92 -6.34 0.82 0.17
CA PHE A 92 -5.19 0.49 -0.67
C PHE A 92 -5.14 1.45 -1.85
N GLY A 93 -4.00 1.56 -2.51
CA GLY A 93 -3.84 2.52 -3.59
C GLY A 93 -2.60 2.34 -4.45
N ASP A 94 -2.57 3.15 -5.49
CA ASP A 94 -1.50 3.27 -6.48
C ASP A 94 -1.05 4.74 -6.50
N VAL A 95 0.27 4.94 -6.37
CA VAL A 95 0.88 6.26 -6.30
C VAL A 95 1.83 6.41 -7.46
N ARG A 96 1.72 7.53 -8.19
CA ARG A 96 2.58 7.85 -9.34
C ARG A 96 3.14 9.26 -9.20
N TYR A 97 4.43 9.40 -9.43
CA TYR A 97 5.11 10.69 -9.43
C TYR A 97 6.21 10.71 -10.49
N ARG A 98 6.61 11.91 -10.92
CA ARG A 98 7.73 12.02 -11.85
C ARG A 98 9.05 12.05 -11.08
N PRO A 99 10.14 11.49 -11.65
CA PRO A 99 11.46 11.54 -11.04
C PRO A 99 11.96 12.97 -10.75
N ASP A 100 11.55 13.93 -11.58
CA ASP A 100 11.97 15.34 -11.53
C ASP A 100 11.01 16.27 -10.75
N ALA A 101 9.95 15.72 -10.14
CA ALA A 101 8.91 16.50 -9.48
C ALA A 101 8.86 16.27 -7.96
N THR A 102 8.42 17.29 -7.23
CA THR A 102 8.18 17.22 -5.78
C THR A 102 6.74 16.88 -5.43
N GLY A 103 5.77 17.05 -6.34
CA GLY A 103 4.38 16.64 -6.16
C GLY A 103 4.06 15.31 -6.84
N LEU A 104 2.92 14.72 -6.49
CA LEU A 104 2.40 13.56 -7.20
C LEU A 104 1.95 13.94 -8.61
N HIS A 105 2.09 12.99 -9.52
CA HIS A 105 1.50 13.08 -10.86
C HIS A 105 0.08 12.52 -10.85
N GLN A 106 -0.14 11.44 -10.10
CA GLN A 106 -1.44 10.79 -9.99
C GLN A 106 -1.47 9.94 -8.71
N ILE A 107 -2.63 9.92 -8.05
CA ILE A 107 -2.93 8.95 -7.01
C ILE A 107 -4.28 8.30 -7.26
N PHE A 108 -4.39 7.01 -6.97
CA PHE A 108 -5.63 6.26 -6.88
C PHE A 108 -5.69 5.62 -5.49
N VAL A 109 -6.78 5.81 -4.76
CA VAL A 109 -6.99 5.19 -3.45
C VAL A 109 -8.40 4.63 -3.39
N THR A 110 -8.51 3.36 -3.01
CA THR A 110 -9.79 2.70 -2.78
C THR A 110 -10.10 2.70 -1.29
N PHE A 111 -11.27 3.21 -0.92
CA PHE A 111 -11.83 3.15 0.43
C PHE A 111 -13.16 2.40 0.36
N ALA A 112 -13.32 1.35 1.18
CA ALA A 112 -14.55 0.55 1.25
C ALA A 112 -15.09 0.11 -0.14
N GLY A 113 -14.18 -0.28 -1.04
CA GLY A 113 -14.52 -0.75 -2.39
C GLY A 113 -14.80 0.35 -3.43
N LYS A 114 -14.73 1.63 -3.07
CA LYS A 114 -14.87 2.76 -4.00
C LYS A 114 -13.53 3.45 -4.23
N GLU A 115 -13.15 3.60 -5.49
CA GLU A 115 -11.89 4.25 -5.89
C GLU A 115 -12.06 5.76 -6.06
N TYR A 116 -11.07 6.49 -5.57
CA TYR A 116 -10.93 7.93 -5.66
C TYR A 116 -9.59 8.29 -6.26
N SER A 117 -9.53 9.38 -7.03
CA SER A 117 -8.31 9.78 -7.69
C SER A 117 -8.15 11.30 -7.78
N ASN A 118 -6.91 11.75 -7.94
CA ASN A 118 -6.58 13.12 -8.33
C ASN A 118 -5.16 13.19 -8.94
N GLY A 119 -5.01 13.90 -10.06
CA GLY A 119 -3.74 14.12 -10.77
C GLY A 119 -3.11 15.51 -10.57
N ASP A 120 -3.73 16.40 -9.79
CA ASP A 120 -3.17 17.69 -9.43
C ASP A 120 -1.98 17.48 -8.46
N PRO A 121 -0.81 18.10 -8.64
CA PRO A 121 0.29 18.00 -7.68
C PRO A 121 0.07 18.75 -6.36
N VAL A 122 -0.90 19.67 -6.29
CA VAL A 122 -1.20 20.45 -5.08
C VAL A 122 -1.55 19.52 -3.90
N ASP A 123 -1.22 19.98 -2.70
CA ASP A 123 -1.42 19.27 -1.43
C ASP A 123 -0.66 17.95 -1.30
N THR A 124 0.40 17.78 -2.09
CA THR A 124 1.25 16.59 -2.04
C THR A 124 2.73 16.92 -2.00
N SER A 125 3.51 16.04 -1.38
CA SER A 125 4.97 16.12 -1.39
C SER A 125 5.59 14.72 -1.43
N VAL A 126 6.49 14.50 -2.40
CA VAL A 126 7.34 13.33 -2.53
C VAL A 126 8.67 13.62 -1.84
N ALA A 127 8.75 13.27 -0.57
CA ALA A 127 9.91 13.47 0.29
C ALA A 127 10.86 12.26 0.18
N ARG A 128 11.67 12.25 -0.89
CA ARG A 128 12.58 11.14 -1.22
C ARG A 128 13.60 10.85 -0.13
N ASP A 129 14.18 11.87 0.49
CA ASP A 129 15.18 11.71 1.56
C ASP A 129 14.64 10.94 2.78
N SER A 130 13.32 11.04 3.00
CA SER A 130 12.62 10.32 4.07
C SER A 130 11.84 9.09 3.60
N ASN A 131 11.95 8.71 2.32
CA ASN A 131 11.17 7.63 1.70
C ASN A 131 9.65 7.78 1.95
N GLN A 132 9.09 8.97 1.74
CA GLN A 132 7.68 9.25 2.06
C GLN A 132 6.96 10.05 0.98
N VAL A 133 5.69 9.74 0.77
CA VAL A 133 4.72 10.61 0.12
C VAL A 133 3.82 11.20 1.19
N ARG A 134 3.67 12.52 1.20
CA ARG A 134 2.88 13.27 2.17
C ARG A 134 1.68 13.89 1.48
N LEU A 135 0.52 13.80 2.11
CA LEU A 135 -0.75 14.38 1.67
C LEU A 135 -1.22 15.39 2.72
N THR A 136 -1.64 16.58 2.29
CA THR A 136 -2.10 17.66 3.18
C THR A 136 -3.49 18.11 2.77
N SER A 137 -4.54 17.48 3.29
CA SER A 137 -5.93 17.76 2.91
C SER A 137 -6.21 17.60 1.41
N LYS A 138 -5.50 16.67 0.76
CA LYS A 138 -5.61 16.40 -0.66
C LYS A 138 -7.03 15.93 -0.99
N THR A 139 -7.74 16.70 -1.80
CA THR A 139 -9.08 16.33 -2.27
C THR A 139 -8.97 15.22 -3.32
N LEU A 140 -9.71 14.12 -3.15
CA LEU A 140 -9.86 13.07 -4.14
C LEU A 140 -11.31 12.97 -4.60
N THR A 141 -11.52 12.61 -5.86
CA THR A 141 -12.85 12.46 -6.47
C THR A 141 -13.07 11.03 -6.91
N ALA A 142 -14.27 10.49 -6.67
CA ALA A 142 -14.62 9.14 -7.06
C ALA A 142 -14.48 8.93 -8.58
N THR A 143 -13.90 7.80 -9.00
CA THR A 143 -13.65 7.50 -10.42
C THR A 143 -14.89 6.98 -11.16
N ASP A 144 -15.96 6.66 -10.43
CA ASP A 144 -17.25 6.17 -10.92
C ASP A 144 -18.21 7.27 -11.43
N ALA A 145 -17.73 8.51 -11.57
CA ALA A 145 -18.52 9.69 -11.96
C ALA A 145 -19.67 10.06 -11.01
N SER A 146 -19.73 9.51 -9.79
CA SER A 146 -20.77 9.84 -8.80
C SER A 146 -20.65 11.25 -8.21
N GLY A 147 -19.54 11.95 -8.45
CA GLY A 147 -19.26 13.28 -7.87
C GLY A 147 -18.90 13.25 -6.38
N ASN A 148 -18.81 12.07 -5.76
CA ASN A 148 -18.38 11.94 -4.37
C ASN A 148 -16.92 12.38 -4.22
N THR A 149 -16.64 13.14 -3.17
CA THR A 149 -15.30 13.60 -2.83
C THR A 149 -14.94 13.26 -1.39
N LEU A 150 -13.66 13.31 -1.09
CA LEU A 150 -13.10 13.24 0.26
C LEU A 150 -11.76 13.97 0.31
N GLN A 151 -11.29 14.30 1.51
CA GLN A 151 -9.96 14.87 1.74
C GLN A 151 -9.09 13.88 2.49
N VAL A 152 -7.85 13.72 2.03
CA VAL A 152 -6.87 12.80 2.61
C VAL A 152 -5.67 13.59 3.12
N SER A 153 -5.31 13.35 4.38
CA SER A 153 -4.08 13.84 5.01
C SER A 153 -3.26 12.68 5.54
N GLY A 154 -1.94 12.74 5.46
CA GLY A 154 -1.11 11.71 6.07
C GLY A 154 0.16 11.38 5.29
N VAL A 155 0.70 10.20 5.56
CA VAL A 155 1.99 9.73 5.03
C VAL A 155 1.85 8.31 4.49
N ILE A 156 2.33 8.12 3.26
CA ILE A 156 2.49 6.83 2.61
C ILE A 156 4.00 6.57 2.50
N PRO A 157 4.56 5.57 3.20
CA PRO A 157 5.97 5.22 3.07
C PRO A 157 6.28 4.62 1.70
N MET A 158 7.55 4.73 1.31
CA MET A 158 8.15 4.11 0.13
C MET A 158 9.23 3.13 0.57
N ARG A 159 9.51 2.12 -0.25
CA ARG A 159 10.71 1.29 -0.04
C ARG A 159 11.97 2.12 -0.30
N PRO A 160 13.07 1.90 0.45
CA PRO A 160 14.29 2.71 0.34
C PRO A 160 15.07 2.46 -0.97
N ASN A 161 15.13 1.22 -1.45
CA ASN A 161 15.84 0.86 -2.67
C ASN A 161 14.98 1.21 -3.89
N ARG A 162 15.30 2.33 -4.55
CA ARG A 162 14.50 2.89 -5.65
C ARG A 162 15.36 3.20 -6.87
N PRO A 163 14.80 3.13 -8.09
CA PRO A 163 15.49 3.56 -9.30
C PRO A 163 15.91 5.03 -9.21
N PHE A 164 17.01 5.41 -9.88
CA PHE A 164 17.50 6.80 -9.82
C PHE A 164 16.43 7.84 -10.19
N GLY A 165 16.26 8.84 -9.32
CA GLY A 165 15.26 9.90 -9.43
C GLY A 165 13.90 9.54 -8.82
N CYS A 166 13.66 8.26 -8.59
CA CYS A 166 12.73 7.77 -7.58
C CYS A 166 13.49 7.75 -6.24
#